data_AF-A0A956W0V7-F1
#
_entry.id   AF-A0A956W0V7-F1
#
_cell.length_a   1.000
_cell.length_b   1.000
_cell.length_c   1.000
_cell.angle_alpha   90.00
_cell.angle_beta   90.00
_cell.angle_gamma   90.00
#
_symmetry.space_group_name_H-M   'P 1'
#
loop_
_entity.id
_entity.type
_entity.pdbx_description
1 polymer ?
#
loop_
_entity_poly.entity_id
_entity_poly.type
_entity_poly.pdbx_seq_one_letter_code
_entity_poly.pdbx_strand_id
1 'polypeptide(L)'
;RWSMFQLSEYASLWAFSIFGSVVFLGGWEFPMGSDWGWGWQLFLTGVKSLLFIFLVMWVRATVPRLRIDQLMNFCWKVLIEVSFLLIIVNGVFVLYDWPEEILALVNWGATVLFLGILYYRGVRRAKTSDYVGTYRQEEMSLA
;
A
#
# COMPACT_ATOMS: atom_id res chain seq x y z
N ARG A 1 -30.93 9.61 -1.00
CA ARG A 1 -29.96 9.68 0.12
C ARG A 1 -28.85 8.64 -0.03
N TRP A 2 -29.16 7.34 -0.15
CA TRP A 2 -28.16 6.30 -0.44
C TRP A 2 -27.30 6.56 -1.69
N SER A 3 -27.90 7.04 -2.78
CA SER A 3 -27.17 7.39 -4.00
C SER A 3 -26.08 8.45 -3.78
N MET A 4 -26.37 9.51 -3.00
CA MET A 4 -25.38 10.56 -2.71
C MET A 4 -24.23 10.04 -1.83
N PHE A 5 -24.53 9.14 -0.90
CA PHE A 5 -23.51 8.51 -0.06
C PHE A 5 -22.57 7.63 -0.90
N GLN A 6 -23.14 6.81 -1.79
CA GLN A 6 -22.36 5.95 -2.68
C GLN A 6 -21.55 6.75 -3.70
N LEU A 7 -22.12 7.84 -4.23
CA LEU A 7 -21.42 8.76 -5.11
C LEU A 7 -20.21 9.40 -4.39
N SER A 8 -20.38 9.84 -3.15
CA SER A 8 -19.31 10.42 -2.34
C SER A 8 -18.19 9.42 -2.06
N GLU A 9 -18.53 8.17 -1.73
CA GLU A 9 -17.55 7.11 -1.52
C GLU A 9 -16.70 6.90 -2.80
N TYR A 10 -17.35 6.75 -3.96
CA TYR A 10 -16.64 6.58 -5.23
C TYR A 10 -15.85 7.81 -5.66
N ALA A 11 -16.34 9.01 -5.38
CA ALA A 11 -15.62 10.25 -5.65
C ALA A 11 -14.33 10.33 -4.81
N SER A 12 -14.37 9.92 -3.54
CA SER A 12 -13.18 9.89 -2.68
C SER A 12 -12.14 8.88 -3.18
N LEU A 13 -12.58 7.69 -3.60
CA LEU A 13 -11.70 6.68 -4.22
C LEU A 13 -11.03 7.22 -5.49
N TRP A 14 -11.77 8.00 -6.29
CA TRP A 14 -11.22 8.61 -7.49
C TRP A 14 -10.18 9.67 -7.18
N ALA A 15 -10.47 10.56 -6.21
CA ALA A 15 -9.53 11.56 -5.75
C ALA A 15 -8.22 10.94 -5.24
N PHE A 16 -8.28 9.92 -4.38
CA PHE A 16 -7.08 9.23 -3.88
C PHE A 16 -6.27 8.57 -5.00
N SER A 17 -6.94 8.02 -6.01
CA SER A 17 -6.26 7.40 -7.16
C SER A 17 -5.53 8.44 -8.02
N ILE A 18 -6.11 9.64 -8.19
CA ILE A 18 -5.46 10.77 -8.86
C ILE A 18 -4.26 11.25 -8.04
N PHE A 19 -4.41 11.44 -6.73
CA PHE A 19 -3.30 11.81 -5.85
C PHE A 19 -2.15 10.80 -5.90
N GLY A 20 -2.45 9.50 -5.86
CA GLY A 20 -1.44 8.44 -5.98
C GLY A 20 -0.70 8.49 -7.32
N SER A 21 -1.43 8.69 -8.41
CA SER A 21 -0.86 8.85 -9.76
C SER A 21 0.11 10.03 -9.85
N VAL A 22 -0.27 11.18 -9.29
CA VAL A 22 0.55 12.40 -9.35
C VAL A 22 1.81 12.28 -8.50
N VAL A 23 1.67 11.82 -7.26
CA VAL A 23 2.79 11.78 -6.30
C VAL A 23 3.79 10.68 -6.63
N PHE A 24 3.33 9.49 -7.04
CA PHE A 24 4.21 8.32 -7.19
C PHE A 24 4.62 8.01 -8.63
N LEU A 25 3.81 8.33 -9.64
CA LEU A 25 4.13 8.06 -11.05
C LEU A 25 4.52 9.32 -11.84
N GLY A 26 4.92 10.39 -11.14
CA GLY A 26 5.41 11.63 -11.77
C GLY A 26 4.33 12.44 -12.48
N GLY A 27 3.05 12.22 -12.18
CA GLY A 27 1.93 13.01 -12.70
C GLY A 27 1.95 13.19 -14.21
N TRP A 28 2.12 14.45 -14.62
CA TRP A 28 2.02 14.94 -16.00
C TRP A 28 3.31 14.78 -16.81
N GLU A 29 4.43 14.48 -16.14
CA GLU A 29 5.72 14.28 -16.77
C GLU A 29 5.74 12.91 -17.48
N PHE A 30 6.11 12.92 -18.76
CA PHE A 30 6.36 11.71 -19.54
C PHE A 30 7.87 11.46 -19.62
N PRO A 31 8.37 10.25 -19.30
CA PRO A 31 9.80 9.94 -19.29
C PRO A 31 10.52 10.10 -20.65
N MET A 32 9.80 10.17 -21.78
CA MET A 32 10.39 10.36 -23.11
C MET A 32 10.11 11.73 -23.74
N GLY A 33 9.77 12.75 -22.96
CA GLY A 33 9.72 14.15 -23.42
C GLY A 33 8.34 14.82 -23.30
N SER A 34 8.37 16.12 -22.96
CA SER A 34 7.20 16.98 -22.69
C SER A 34 6.60 17.65 -23.94
N ASP A 35 7.07 17.32 -25.15
CA ASP A 35 6.64 18.01 -26.38
C ASP A 35 5.24 17.63 -26.87
N TRP A 36 4.65 16.59 -26.27
CA TRP A 36 3.29 16.15 -26.59
C TRP A 36 2.33 16.94 -25.71
N GLY A 37 1.81 18.04 -26.27
CA GLY A 37 1.08 19.09 -25.57
C GLY A 37 0.07 18.66 -24.50
N TRP A 38 -0.28 19.62 -23.63
CA TRP A 38 -1.03 19.48 -22.38
C TRP A 38 -2.19 18.45 -22.36
N GLY A 39 -2.94 18.30 -23.46
CA GLY A 39 -4.04 17.32 -23.56
C GLY A 39 -3.58 15.86 -23.46
N TRP A 40 -2.41 15.54 -24.02
CA TRP A 40 -1.84 14.19 -23.95
C TRP A 40 -1.33 13.85 -22.54
N GLN A 41 -0.71 14.83 -21.86
CA GLN A 41 -0.25 14.69 -20.48
C GLN A 41 -1.40 14.43 -19.50
N LEU A 42 -2.52 15.16 -19.66
CA LEU A 42 -3.72 14.93 -18.86
C LEU A 42 -4.34 13.56 -19.15
N PHE A 43 -4.40 13.14 -20.41
CA PHE A 43 -4.90 11.82 -20.78
C PHE A 43 -4.06 10.70 -20.15
N LEU A 44 -2.73 10.79 -20.24
CA LEU A 44 -1.81 9.83 -19.63
C LEU A 44 -1.97 9.77 -18.10
N THR A 45 -2.15 10.92 -17.46
CA THR A 45 -2.40 10.98 -16.01
C THR A 45 -3.73 10.32 -15.63
N GLY A 46 -4.75 10.49 -16.49
CA GLY A 46 -6.02 9.76 -16.40
C GLY A 46 -5.85 8.25 -16.54
N VAL A 47 -5.02 7.78 -17.48
CA VAL A 47 -4.73 6.35 -17.63
C VAL A 47 -3.99 5.80 -16.41
N LYS A 48 -2.99 6.52 -15.90
CA LYS A 48 -2.26 6.16 -14.67
C LYS A 48 -3.21 6.10 -13.45
N SER A 49 -4.16 7.03 -13.34
CA SER A 49 -5.14 7.01 -12.24
C SER A 49 -6.17 5.87 -12.39
N LEU A 50 -6.60 5.53 -13.61
CA LEU A 50 -7.44 4.37 -13.88
C LEU A 50 -6.76 3.05 -13.46
N LEU A 51 -5.44 2.94 -13.67
CA LEU A 51 -4.65 1.81 -13.17
C LEU A 51 -4.74 1.71 -11.64
N PHE A 52 -4.61 2.81 -10.91
CA PHE A 52 -4.78 2.81 -9.45
C PHE A 52 -6.19 2.39 -9.02
N ILE A 53 -7.24 2.88 -9.67
CA ILE A 53 -8.61 2.47 -9.37
C ILE A 53 -8.75 0.96 -9.59
N PHE A 54 -8.21 0.45 -10.70
CA PHE A 54 -8.22 -0.96 -11.00
C PHE A 54 -7.51 -1.77 -9.90
N LEU A 55 -6.35 -1.32 -9.42
CA LEU A 55 -5.64 -1.96 -8.31
C LEU A 55 -6.47 -1.96 -7.02
N VAL A 56 -7.09 -0.84 -6.64
CA VAL A 56 -7.91 -0.75 -5.43
C VAL A 56 -9.14 -1.66 -5.53
N MET A 57 -9.77 -1.71 -6.71
CA MET A 57 -10.91 -2.60 -6.97
C MET A 57 -10.48 -4.08 -6.94
N TRP A 58 -9.30 -4.40 -7.46
CA TRP A 58 -8.74 -5.75 -7.41
C TRP A 58 -8.41 -6.19 -5.98
N VAL A 59 -7.81 -5.32 -5.18
CA VAL A 59 -7.57 -5.55 -3.74
C VAL A 59 -8.89 -5.77 -3.01
N ARG A 60 -9.92 -4.96 -3.29
CA ARG A 60 -11.26 -5.14 -2.71
C ARG A 60 -11.88 -6.49 -3.06
N ALA A 61 -11.62 -7.01 -4.25
CA ALA A 61 -12.12 -8.31 -4.70
C ALA A 61 -11.35 -9.51 -4.11
N THR A 62 -10.06 -9.35 -3.82
CA THR A 62 -9.17 -10.44 -3.40
C THR A 62 -8.98 -10.55 -1.89
N VAL A 63 -9.09 -9.44 -1.14
CA VAL A 63 -8.80 -9.43 0.29
C VAL A 63 -10.00 -9.96 1.10
N PRO A 64 -9.84 -11.03 1.88
CA PRO A 64 -10.87 -11.48 2.81
C PRO A 64 -11.07 -10.44 3.91
N ARG A 65 -12.32 -10.22 4.35
CA ARG A 65 -12.68 -9.16 5.31
C ARG A 65 -11.78 -9.20 6.56
N LEU A 66 -10.97 -8.16 6.75
CA LEU A 66 -10.12 -8.00 7.93
C LEU A 66 -10.85 -7.18 8.99
N ARG A 67 -10.62 -7.52 10.26
CA ARG A 67 -11.13 -6.76 11.40
C ARG A 67 -10.39 -5.43 11.52
N ILE A 68 -11.11 -4.34 11.84
CA ILE A 68 -10.56 -2.98 11.91
C ILE A 68 -9.36 -2.89 12.87
N ASP A 69 -9.40 -3.65 13.96
CA ASP A 69 -8.34 -3.70 14.98
C ASP A 69 -7.02 -4.27 14.43
N GLN A 70 -7.11 -5.23 13.51
CA GLN A 70 -5.94 -5.82 12.86
C GLN A 70 -5.33 -4.84 11.84
N LEU A 71 -6.18 -4.12 11.11
CA LEU A 71 -5.75 -3.09 10.18
C LEU A 71 -5.06 -1.92 10.91
N MET A 72 -5.64 -1.48 12.03
CA MET A 72 -5.08 -0.41 12.84
C MET A 72 -3.69 -0.78 13.38
N ASN A 73 -3.55 -1.99 13.92
CA ASN A 73 -2.27 -2.47 14.43
C ASN A 73 -1.20 -2.55 13.33
N PHE A 74 -1.58 -2.90 12.09
CA PHE A 74 -0.67 -2.91 10.95
C PHE A 74 -0.22 -1.50 10.54
N CYS A 75 -1.16 -0.54 10.44
CA CYS A 75 -0.83 0.87 10.18
C CYS A 75 0.13 1.43 11.21
N TRP A 76 -0.16 1.23 12.49
CA TRP A 76 0.63 1.84 13.56
C TRP A 76 1.99 1.20 13.76
N LYS A 77 2.10 -0.13 13.73
CA LYS A 77 3.36 -0.82 14.02
C LYS A 77 4.24 -1.09 12.82
N VAL A 78 3.70 -1.05 11.60
CA VAL A 78 4.47 -1.37 10.41
C VAL A 78 4.58 -0.17 9.49
N LEU A 79 3.47 0.45 9.09
CA LEU A 79 3.53 1.55 8.13
C LEU A 79 4.26 2.78 8.67
N ILE A 80 3.94 3.20 9.90
CA ILE A 80 4.56 4.39 10.49
C ILE A 80 6.08 4.20 10.64
N GLU A 81 6.50 3.08 11.23
CA GLU A 81 7.93 2.80 11.46
C GLU A 81 8.72 2.75 10.15
N VAL A 82 8.18 2.08 9.13
CA VAL A 82 8.81 1.99 7.80
C VAL A 82 8.87 3.35 7.11
N SER A 83 7.80 4.15 7.21
CA SER A 83 7.76 5.50 6.61
C SER A 83 8.81 6.42 7.23
N PHE A 84 8.98 6.37 8.56
CA PHE A 84 10.02 7.13 9.25
C PHE A 84 11.43 6.72 8.82
N LEU A 85 11.70 5.42 8.71
CA LEU A 85 12.99 4.93 8.24
C LEU A 85 13.28 5.39 6.81
N LEU A 86 12.30 5.31 5.91
CA LEU A 86 12.45 5.77 4.52
C LEU A 86 12.77 7.27 4.45
N ILE A 87 12.10 8.10 5.24
CA ILE A 87 12.36 9.55 5.26
C ILE A 87 13.78 9.83 5.77
N ILE A 88 14.22 9.17 6.85
CA ILE A 88 15.56 9.36 7.39
C ILE A 88 16.62 8.92 6.37
N VAL A 89 16.44 7.76 5.74
CA VAL A 89 17.36 7.27 4.72
C VAL A 89 17.44 8.25 3.56
N ASN A 90 16.31 8.64 2.96
CA ASN A 90 16.32 9.60 1.85
C ASN A 90 16.89 10.97 2.28
N GLY A 91 16.62 11.43 3.49
CA GLY A 91 17.17 12.66 4.04
C GLY A 91 18.70 12.65 4.20
N VAL A 92 19.29 11.53 4.64
CA VAL A 92 20.75 11.38 4.72
C VAL A 92 21.37 11.37 3.32
N PHE A 93 20.74 10.72 2.34
CA PHE A 93 21.25 10.69 0.97
C PHE A 93 21.28 12.08 0.33
N VAL A 94 20.24 12.89 0.56
CA VAL A 94 20.20 14.29 0.10
C VAL A 94 21.28 15.14 0.77
N LEU A 95 21.60 14.89 2.05
CA LEU A 95 22.64 15.64 2.78
C LEU A 95 24.05 15.37 2.23
N TYR A 96 24.34 14.14 1.81
CA TYR A 96 25.65 13.74 1.30
C TYR A 96 25.81 13.89 -0.22
N ASP A 97 24.76 14.36 -0.92
CA ASP A 97 24.73 14.60 -2.36
C ASP A 97 25.19 13.40 -3.19
N TRP A 98 24.80 12.19 -2.74
CA TRP A 98 25.16 10.95 -3.41
C TRP A 98 24.41 10.81 -4.75
N PRO A 99 25.02 10.16 -5.76
CA PRO A 99 24.39 10.00 -7.07
C PRO A 99 23.05 9.26 -6.96
N GLU A 100 22.07 9.72 -7.73
CA GLU A 100 20.67 9.24 -7.69
C GLU A 100 20.55 7.74 -8.00
N GLU A 101 21.51 7.17 -8.73
CA GLU A 101 21.58 5.74 -9.02
C GLU A 101 21.70 4.90 -7.74
N ILE A 102 22.48 5.36 -6.76
CA ILE A 102 22.65 4.66 -5.49
C ILE A 102 21.36 4.75 -4.67
N LEU A 103 20.69 5.91 -4.67
CA LEU A 103 19.41 6.09 -4.00
C LEU A 103 18.33 5.18 -4.62
N ALA A 104 18.29 5.08 -5.95
CA ALA A 104 17.39 4.18 -6.65
C ALA A 104 17.66 2.73 -6.24
N LEU A 105 18.92 2.26 -6.30
CA LEU A 105 19.29 0.90 -5.91
C LEU A 105 18.93 0.60 -4.46
N VAL A 106 19.13 1.55 -3.55
CA VAL A 106 18.79 1.42 -2.12
C VAL A 106 17.29 1.32 -1.92
N ASN A 107 16.49 2.16 -2.59
CA ASN A 107 15.03 2.11 -2.52
C ASN A 107 14.46 0.82 -3.15
N TRP A 108 15.01 0.37 -4.28
CA TRP A 108 14.65 -0.91 -4.90
C TRP A 108 15.01 -2.08 -3.97
N GLY A 109 16.21 -2.08 -3.38
CA GLY A 109 16.65 -3.09 -2.42
C GLY A 109 15.79 -3.13 -1.15
N ALA A 110 15.49 -1.96 -0.58
CA ALA A 110 14.61 -1.83 0.58
C ALA A 110 13.19 -2.35 0.28
N THR A 111 12.67 -2.08 -0.92
CA THR A 111 11.35 -2.55 -1.36
C THR A 111 11.33 -4.08 -1.49
N VAL A 112 12.35 -4.68 -2.12
CA VAL A 112 12.45 -6.15 -2.27
C VAL A 112 12.60 -6.83 -0.92
N LEU A 113 13.42 -6.30 -0.01
CA LEU A 113 13.55 -6.80 1.35
C LEU A 113 12.23 -6.71 2.10
N PHE A 114 11.54 -5.58 2.01
CA PHE A 114 10.25 -5.38 2.67
C PHE A 114 9.19 -6.38 2.17
N LEU A 115 9.07 -6.54 0.84
CA LEU A 115 8.16 -7.53 0.24
C LEU A 115 8.56 -8.97 0.60
N GLY A 116 9.86 -9.28 0.65
CA GLY A 116 10.36 -10.57 1.09
C GLY A 116 10.02 -10.89 2.54
N ILE A 117 10.16 -9.91 3.44
CA ILE A 117 9.76 -10.02 4.85
C ILE A 117 8.25 -10.21 4.96
N LEU A 118 7.44 -9.45 4.21
CA LEU A 118 5.99 -9.60 4.20
C LEU A 118 5.56 -10.98 3.68
N TYR A 119 6.16 -11.44 2.59
CA TYR A 119 5.93 -12.78 2.03
C TYR A 119 6.28 -13.87 3.05
N TYR A 120 7.48 -13.80 3.65
CA TYR A 120 7.94 -14.75 4.66
C TYR A 120 7.05 -14.79 5.90
N ARG A 121 6.62 -13.61 6.40
CA ARG A 121 5.70 -13.51 7.55
C ARG A 121 4.28 -13.93 7.20
N GLY A 122 3.83 -13.68 5.97
CA GLY A 122 2.53 -14.09 5.46
C GLY A 122 2.40 -15.60 5.34
N VAL A 123 3.40 -16.26 4.74
CA VAL A 123 3.43 -17.73 4.57
C VAL A 123 3.55 -18.45 5.91
N ARG A 124 4.29 -17.90 6.88
CA ARG A 124 4.48 -18.53 8.20
C ARG A 124 3.27 -18.42 9.14
N ARG A 125 2.22 -17.66 8.78
CA ARG A 125 0.97 -17.60 9.58
C ARG A 125 0.03 -18.79 9.39
N ALA A 126 0.37 -19.77 8.55
CA ALA A 126 -0.37 -21.02 8.43
C ALA A 126 -0.06 -22.02 9.56
N LYS A 127 -0.31 -21.63 10.82
CA LYS A 127 -0.39 -22.59 11.94
C LYS A 127 -1.57 -22.25 12.85
N THR A 128 -2.78 -22.55 12.36
CA THR A 128 -3.99 -22.66 13.18
C THR A 128 -4.03 -24.06 13.77
N SER A 129 -3.58 -24.21 15.01
CA SER A 129 -3.82 -25.42 15.80
C SER A 129 -3.76 -25.10 17.29
N ASP A 130 -4.55 -24.14 17.78
CA ASP A 130 -4.61 -23.91 19.24
C ASP A 130 -5.92 -23.29 19.79
N TYR A 131 -7.05 -23.48 19.09
CA TYR A 131 -8.35 -22.96 19.58
C TYR A 131 -9.43 -24.04 19.79
N VAL A 132 -9.09 -25.33 19.66
CA VAL A 132 -10.08 -26.42 19.80
C VAL A 132 -9.98 -27.12 21.17
N GLY A 133 -8.98 -26.79 22.00
CA GLY A 133 -8.65 -27.55 23.22
C GLY A 133 -9.25 -27.02 24.54
N THR A 134 -9.56 -25.73 24.66
CA THR A 134 -9.76 -25.13 26.00
C THR A 134 -11.16 -25.35 26.57
N TYR A 135 -12.21 -25.29 25.74
CA TYR A 135 -13.59 -25.46 26.22
C TYR A 135 -13.94 -26.90 26.63
N ARG A 136 -13.22 -27.90 26.10
CA ARG A 136 -13.43 -29.32 26.45
C ARG A 136 -12.79 -29.70 27.79
N GLN A 137 -11.77 -28.96 28.23
CA GLN A 137 -11.10 -29.25 29.50
C GLN A 137 -11.87 -28.75 30.71
N GLU A 138 -12.62 -27.65 30.60
CA GLU A 138 -13.48 -27.19 31.69
C GLU A 138 -14.65 -28.15 31.94
N GLU A 139 -15.30 -28.67 30.89
CA GLU A 139 -16.39 -29.64 31.03
C GLU A 139 -15.94 -30.99 31.66
N MET A 140 -14.73 -31.47 31.37
CA MET A 140 -14.20 -32.71 31.99
C MET A 140 -13.67 -32.53 33.41
N SER A 141 -13.42 -31.30 33.86
CA SER A 141 -13.02 -31.02 35.24
C SER A 141 -14.20 -30.91 36.22
N LEU A 142 -15.41 -30.72 35.66
CA LEU A 142 -16.66 -30.55 36.39
C LEU A 142 -17.52 -31.83 36.43
N ALA A 143 -17.06 -32.92 35.80
CA ALA A 143 -17.69 -34.23 35.80
C ALA A 143 -16.92 -35.21 36.70
#